data_AF-A0A2V8KFC6-F1
#
_entry.id   AF-A0A2V8KFC6-F1
#
_cell.length_a   1.000
_cell.length_b   1.000
_cell.length_c   1.000
_cell.angle_alpha   90.00
_cell.angle_beta   90.00
_cell.angle_gamma   90.00
#
_symmetry.space_group_name_H-M   'P 1'
#
loop_
_entity.id
_entity.type
_entity.pdbx_description
1 polymer ?
#
loop_
_entity_poly.entity_id
_entity_poly.type
_entity_poly.pdbx_seq_one_letter_code
_entity_poly.pdbx_strand_id
1 'polypeptide(L)'
;MMDHLRIDKFMVMGFCIGGPFVWNLLKRAPDRVVGAVLAQPSGWRPEMPTLNYDTNMTGWGPELVKRRPDITMEMVQKFLTKMYRTNPDFVFTVTRDFVRNCQTPVLILPDDIPAHPYAVAMEAAMLAPKAEVSIYPWKEPKERIPLAVRQIRSFLRAHRPASA
;
A
#
# COMPACT_ATOMS: atom_id res chain seq x y z
N MET A 1 9.27 -15.61 1.50
CA MET A 1 8.00 -16.32 1.27
C MET A 1 7.91 -16.85 -0.15
N MET A 2 7.83 -16.00 -1.18
CA MET A 2 7.63 -16.46 -2.55
C MET A 2 8.75 -17.38 -3.07
N ASP A 3 9.99 -17.16 -2.64
CA ASP A 3 11.11 -18.09 -2.91
C ASP A 3 10.90 -19.46 -2.28
N HIS A 4 10.45 -19.49 -1.03
CA HIS A 4 10.15 -20.74 -0.32
C HIS A 4 9.01 -21.50 -1.00
N LEU A 5 8.02 -20.78 -1.53
CA LEU A 5 6.91 -21.36 -2.30
C LEU A 5 7.26 -21.66 -3.76
N ARG A 6 8.48 -21.32 -4.21
CA ARG A 6 8.95 -21.48 -5.60
C ARG A 6 8.05 -20.79 -6.63
N ILE A 7 7.51 -19.62 -6.30
CA ILE A 7 6.71 -18.79 -7.20
C ILE A 7 7.59 -17.67 -7.72
N ASP A 8 7.92 -17.69 -9.01
CA ASP A 8 8.78 -16.68 -9.63
C ASP A 8 8.04 -15.35 -9.86
N LYS A 9 6.96 -15.41 -10.65
CA LYS A 9 6.11 -14.26 -10.98
C LYS A 9 4.79 -14.33 -10.22
N PHE A 10 4.35 -13.21 -9.65
CA PHE A 10 3.10 -13.13 -8.91
C PHE A 10 2.49 -11.73 -8.98
N MET A 11 1.21 -11.64 -8.64
CA MET A 11 0.52 -10.37 -8.39
C MET A 11 0.32 -10.19 -6.89
N VAL A 12 0.21 -8.95 -6.44
CA VAL A 12 0.04 -8.63 -5.02
C VAL A 12 -1.11 -7.65 -4.82
N MET A 13 -1.88 -7.84 -3.75
CA MET A 13 -2.92 -6.91 -3.32
C MET A 13 -2.66 -6.50 -1.87
N GLY A 14 -2.68 -5.20 -1.61
CA GLY A 14 -2.49 -4.64 -0.28
C GLY A 14 -3.62 -3.69 0.08
N PHE A 15 -4.08 -3.75 1.34
CA PHE A 15 -5.06 -2.84 1.91
C PHE A 15 -4.41 -1.93 2.95
N CYS A 16 -4.79 -0.65 3.02
CA CYS A 16 -4.29 0.28 4.04
C CYS A 16 -2.75 0.31 4.03
N ILE A 17 -2.10 -0.16 5.10
CA ILE A 17 -0.64 -0.24 5.20
C ILE A 17 0.00 -1.20 4.19
N GLY A 18 -0.80 -2.12 3.65
CA GLY A 18 -0.42 -2.96 2.53
C GLY A 18 -0.05 -2.14 1.29
N GLY A 19 -0.61 -0.94 1.09
CA GLY A 19 -0.26 -0.05 -0.03
C GLY A 19 1.22 0.34 -0.03
N PRO A 20 1.74 0.99 1.03
CA PRO A 20 3.18 1.23 1.19
C PRO A 20 4.03 -0.05 1.06
N PHE A 21 3.62 -1.18 1.64
CA PHE A 21 4.40 -2.42 1.49
C PHE A 21 4.42 -2.96 0.07
N VAL A 22 3.32 -2.83 -0.67
CA VAL A 22 3.26 -3.16 -2.10
C VAL A 22 4.23 -2.27 -2.89
N TRP A 23 4.24 -0.96 -2.67
CA TRP A 23 5.20 -0.07 -3.32
C TRP A 23 6.65 -0.44 -3.04
N ASN A 24 6.98 -0.75 -1.79
CA ASN A 24 8.31 -1.22 -1.42
C ASN A 24 8.65 -2.55 -2.10
N LEU A 25 7.68 -3.45 -2.27
CA LEU A 25 7.88 -4.72 -2.96
C LEU A 25 8.12 -4.51 -4.46
N LEU A 26 7.36 -3.63 -5.11
CA LEU A 26 7.59 -3.22 -6.49
C LEU A 26 9.00 -2.67 -6.69
N LYS A 27 9.52 -1.90 -5.73
CA LYS A 27 10.90 -1.39 -5.76
C LYS A 27 11.95 -2.49 -5.58
N ARG A 28 11.69 -3.48 -4.73
CA ARG A 28 12.69 -4.49 -4.34
C ARG A 28 12.68 -5.75 -5.22
N ALA A 29 11.57 -6.01 -5.90
CA ALA A 29 11.39 -7.18 -6.76
C ALA A 29 10.62 -6.80 -8.03
N PRO A 30 11.07 -5.78 -8.80
CA PRO A 30 10.35 -5.27 -9.97
C PRO A 30 10.11 -6.36 -11.03
N ASP A 31 11.04 -7.31 -11.15
CA ASP A 31 10.92 -8.40 -12.11
C ASP A 31 9.92 -9.47 -11.68
N ARG A 32 9.54 -9.55 -10.40
CA ARG A 32 8.69 -10.64 -9.89
C ARG A 32 7.23 -10.27 -9.76
N VAL A 33 6.96 -9.00 -9.45
CA VAL A 33 5.59 -8.50 -9.31
C VAL A 33 5.09 -8.01 -10.66
N VAL A 34 4.19 -8.78 -11.28
CA VAL A 34 3.69 -8.47 -12.64
C VAL A 34 2.46 -7.56 -12.66
N GLY A 35 1.85 -7.33 -11.49
CA GLY A 35 0.71 -6.44 -11.31
C GLY A 35 0.38 -6.27 -9.82
N ALA A 36 -0.11 -5.10 -9.45
CA ALA A 36 -0.42 -4.81 -8.05
C ALA A 36 -1.74 -4.06 -7.86
N VAL A 37 -2.44 -4.37 -6.77
CA VAL A 37 -3.68 -3.67 -6.38
C VAL A 37 -3.47 -3.00 -5.03
N LEU A 38 -3.66 -1.69 -4.98
CA LEU A 38 -3.53 -0.86 -3.79
C LEU A 38 -4.91 -0.37 -3.37
N ALA A 39 -5.52 -1.10 -2.44
CA ALA A 39 -6.84 -0.74 -1.92
C ALA A 39 -6.70 0.20 -0.72
N GLN A 40 -7.30 1.38 -0.80
CA GLN A 40 -7.30 2.41 0.24
C GLN A 40 -5.90 2.60 0.85
N PRO A 41 -4.87 2.92 0.04
CA PRO A 41 -3.48 2.89 0.50
C PRO A 41 -3.23 3.95 1.58
N SER A 42 -2.46 3.57 2.61
CA SER A 42 -1.96 4.54 3.58
C SER A 42 -0.99 5.53 2.95
N GLY A 43 -1.07 6.78 3.37
CA GLY A 43 -0.22 7.86 2.88
C GLY A 43 0.05 8.91 3.95
N TRP A 44 1.09 9.71 3.72
CA TRP A 44 1.41 10.86 4.54
C TRP A 44 0.50 12.03 4.16
N ARG A 45 0.03 12.79 5.15
CA ARG A 45 -0.75 13.99 4.91
C ARG A 45 -0.21 15.17 5.71
N PRO A 46 -0.05 16.36 5.10
CA PRO A 46 0.55 17.50 5.77
C PRO A 46 -0.31 18.03 6.93
N GLU A 47 -1.64 17.86 6.88
CA GLU A 47 -2.53 18.34 7.95
C GLU A 47 -2.46 17.49 9.22
N MET A 48 -1.97 16.25 9.12
CA MET A 48 -1.86 15.31 10.24
C MET A 48 -0.55 14.51 10.13
N PRO A 49 0.62 15.18 10.21
CA PRO A 49 1.90 14.62 9.77
C PRO A 49 2.40 13.46 10.64
N THR A 50 1.91 13.33 11.88
CA THR A 50 2.31 12.28 12.83
C THR A 50 1.25 11.20 13.03
N LEU A 51 0.08 11.30 12.37
CA LEU A 51 -1.10 10.47 12.63
C LEU A 51 -0.78 8.97 12.71
N ASN A 52 -0.09 8.43 11.69
CA ASN A 52 0.23 7.02 11.61
C ASN A 52 1.18 6.58 12.73
N TYR A 53 2.15 7.41 13.09
CA TYR A 53 3.05 7.12 14.21
C TYR A 53 2.30 7.13 15.54
N ASP A 54 1.56 8.20 15.83
CA ASP A 54 0.92 8.41 17.12
C ASP A 54 -0.18 7.35 17.38
N THR A 55 -0.94 6.99 16.35
CA THR A 55 -1.96 5.93 16.43
C THR A 55 -1.33 4.56 16.71
N ASN A 56 -0.18 4.27 16.10
CA ASN A 56 0.52 3.01 16.36
C ASN A 56 1.20 2.99 17.73
N MET A 57 1.73 4.12 18.22
CA MET A 57 2.33 4.22 19.55
C MET A 57 1.31 4.08 20.69
N THR A 58 0.07 4.53 20.47
CA THR A 58 -1.00 4.46 21.47
C THR A 58 -1.84 3.18 21.37
N GLY A 59 -1.98 2.60 20.17
CA GLY A 59 -2.75 1.38 19.94
C GLY A 59 -1.88 0.13 19.75
N TRP A 60 -1.38 -0.08 18.53
CA TRP A 60 -0.72 -1.34 18.12
C TRP A 60 0.52 -1.69 18.95
N GLY A 61 1.38 -0.72 19.23
CA GLY A 61 2.66 -0.90 19.91
C GLY A 61 2.54 -1.53 21.31
N PRO A 62 1.78 -0.91 22.23
CA PRO A 62 1.55 -1.47 23.56
C PRO A 62 0.93 -2.87 23.51
N GLU A 63 -0.04 -3.09 22.62
CA GLU A 63 -0.68 -4.40 22.46
C GLU A 63 0.25 -5.46 21.87
N LEU A 64 1.23 -5.07 21.04
CA LEU A 64 2.26 -5.97 20.56
C LEU A 64 3.18 -6.41 21.72
N VAL A 65 3.69 -5.46 22.50
CA VAL A 65 4.61 -5.73 23.62
C VAL A 65 3.95 -6.63 24.67
N LYS A 66 2.66 -6.43 24.96
CA LYS A 66 1.90 -7.33 25.87
C LYS A 66 1.88 -8.79 25.39
N ARG A 67 1.78 -9.01 24.07
CA ARG A 67 1.69 -10.35 23.46
C ARG A 67 3.05 -10.97 23.16
N ARG A 68 4.09 -10.14 23.05
CA ARG A 68 5.45 -10.51 22.66
C ARG A 68 6.45 -9.80 23.58
N PRO A 69 6.69 -10.36 24.78
CA PRO A 69 7.54 -9.71 25.79
C PRO A 69 9.02 -9.62 25.37
N ASP A 70 9.42 -10.33 24.32
CA ASP A 70 10.74 -10.18 23.67
C ASP A 70 10.87 -8.87 22.86
N ILE A 71 9.77 -8.17 22.60
CA ILE A 71 9.74 -6.88 21.91
C ILE A 71 9.54 -5.78 22.95
N THR A 72 10.40 -4.76 22.94
CA THR A 72 10.28 -3.60 23.84
C THR A 72 9.59 -2.41 23.16
N MET A 73 9.04 -1.49 23.96
CA MET A 73 8.51 -0.23 23.41
C MET A 73 9.59 0.62 22.72
N GLU A 74 10.86 0.49 23.10
CA GLU A 74 11.96 1.13 22.39
C GLU A 74 12.15 0.53 20.98
N MET A 75 12.02 -0.79 20.82
CA MET A 75 12.04 -1.43 19.50
C MET A 75 10.85 -0.99 18.64
N VAL A 76 9.66 -0.90 19.24
CA VAL A 76 8.46 -0.35 18.57
C VAL A 76 8.71 1.09 18.12
N GLN A 77 9.24 1.94 19.00
CA GLN A 77 9.56 3.34 18.68
C GLN A 77 10.56 3.45 17.52
N LYS A 78 11.63 2.66 17.54
CA LYS A 78 12.63 2.61 16.47
C LYS A 78 12.00 2.16 15.14
N PHE A 79 11.15 1.12 15.18
CA PHE A 79 10.44 0.62 14.01
C PHE A 79 9.51 1.67 13.41
N LEU A 80 8.63 2.27 14.22
CA LEU A 80 7.66 3.27 13.77
C LEU A 80 8.33 4.57 13.32
N THR A 81 9.44 4.96 13.95
CA THR A 81 10.24 6.11 13.51
C THR A 81 10.79 5.88 12.11
N LYS A 82 11.39 4.69 11.88
CA LYS A 82 11.90 4.32 10.55
C LYS A 82 10.79 4.28 9.49
N MET A 83 9.60 3.86 9.89
CA MET A 83 8.47 3.69 8.98
C MET A 83 7.80 5.02 8.60
N TYR A 84 7.56 5.90 9.58
CA TYR A 84 6.68 7.05 9.39
C TYR A 84 7.36 8.41 9.55
N ARG A 85 8.56 8.48 10.15
CA ARG A 85 9.23 9.75 10.48
C ARG A 85 10.54 9.99 9.74
N THR A 86 11.18 8.96 9.17
CA THR A 86 12.46 9.12 8.43
C THR A 86 12.29 9.91 7.13
N ASN A 87 11.20 9.69 6.39
CA ASN A 87 10.85 10.46 5.21
C ASN A 87 9.33 10.59 5.14
N PRO A 88 8.73 11.48 5.95
CA PRO A 88 7.29 11.61 6.10
C PRO A 88 6.70 12.32 4.87
N ASP A 89 6.49 11.57 3.80
CA ASP A 89 5.98 12.08 2.53
C ASP A 89 5.25 10.98 1.76
N PHE A 90 4.29 11.40 0.93
CA PHE A 90 3.68 10.58 -0.11
C PHE A 90 3.22 9.19 0.40
N VAL A 91 3.69 8.08 -0.17
CA VAL A 91 3.30 6.69 0.20
C VAL A 91 4.27 6.02 1.18
N PHE A 92 5.05 6.80 1.93
CA PHE A 92 6.05 6.42 2.95
C PHE A 92 7.28 5.63 2.49
N THR A 93 7.12 4.67 1.57
CA THR A 93 8.15 3.66 1.27
C THR A 93 8.93 3.92 -0.01
N VAL A 94 8.36 4.71 -0.92
CA VAL A 94 8.97 5.07 -2.21
C VAL A 94 8.71 6.54 -2.52
N THR A 95 9.52 7.11 -3.40
CA THR A 95 9.41 8.51 -3.83
C THR A 95 8.50 8.65 -5.04
N ARG A 96 8.07 9.89 -5.32
CA ARG A 96 7.38 10.25 -6.56
C ARG A 96 8.18 9.84 -7.80
N ASP A 97 9.50 10.03 -7.78
CA ASP A 97 10.38 9.64 -8.90
C ASP A 97 10.40 8.14 -9.16
N PHE A 98 10.40 7.33 -8.11
CA PHE A 98 10.25 5.89 -8.28
C PHE A 98 8.91 5.55 -8.93
N VAL A 99 7.81 6.13 -8.44
CA VAL A 99 6.46 5.86 -8.98
C VAL A 99 6.37 6.29 -10.45
N ARG A 100 6.94 7.43 -10.83
CA ARG A 100 7.03 7.88 -12.24
C ARG A 100 7.71 6.87 -13.17
N ASN A 101 8.66 6.10 -12.64
CA ASN A 101 9.43 5.12 -13.41
C ASN A 101 8.92 3.67 -13.23
N CYS A 102 7.90 3.45 -12.40
CA CYS A 102 7.39 2.11 -12.11
C CYS A 102 6.57 1.55 -13.28
N GLN A 103 7.15 0.63 -14.03
CA GLN A 103 6.52 0.03 -15.22
C GLN A 103 5.55 -1.13 -14.91
N THR A 104 5.47 -1.58 -13.65
CA THR A 104 4.50 -2.57 -13.22
C THR A 104 3.10 -1.95 -13.20
N PRO A 105 2.10 -2.57 -13.85
CA PRO A 105 0.71 -2.13 -13.76
C PRO A 105 0.21 -2.09 -12.33
N VAL A 106 -0.50 -1.02 -11.98
CA VAL A 106 -1.09 -0.85 -10.64
C VAL A 106 -2.56 -0.45 -10.74
N LEU A 107 -3.43 -1.06 -9.94
CA LEU A 107 -4.80 -0.59 -9.74
C LEU A 107 -4.90 0.05 -8.36
N ILE A 108 -5.21 1.34 -8.30
CA ILE A 108 -5.36 2.09 -7.05
C ILE A 108 -6.84 2.29 -6.77
N LEU A 109 -7.31 1.88 -5.59
CA LEU A 109 -8.66 2.17 -5.11
C LEU A 109 -8.57 3.26 -4.04
N PRO A 110 -8.85 4.53 -4.36
CA PRO A 110 -8.74 5.62 -3.41
C PRO A 110 -9.75 5.50 -2.27
N ASP A 111 -9.43 6.15 -1.16
CA ASP A 111 -10.32 6.41 -0.03
C ASP A 111 -10.04 7.83 0.44
N ASP A 112 -10.86 8.38 1.34
CA ASP A 112 -10.58 9.70 1.91
C ASP A 112 -10.89 9.73 3.40
N ILE A 113 -9.99 9.11 4.16
CA ILE A 113 -10.01 9.14 5.63
C ILE A 113 -8.62 9.56 6.12
N PRO A 114 -8.46 9.96 7.39
CA PRO A 114 -7.17 10.46 7.89
C PRO A 114 -5.95 9.59 7.57
N ALA A 115 -6.07 8.26 7.66
CA ALA A 115 -4.98 7.34 7.37
C ALA A 115 -4.79 7.06 5.86
N HIS A 116 -5.80 7.33 5.02
CA HIS A 116 -5.83 7.07 3.58
C HIS A 116 -6.16 8.37 2.83
N PRO A 117 -5.20 9.31 2.71
CA PRO A 117 -5.45 10.58 2.07
C PRO A 117 -5.71 10.40 0.56
N TYR A 118 -6.88 10.84 0.08
CA TYR A 118 -7.26 10.75 -1.33
C TYR A 118 -6.24 11.39 -2.26
N ALA A 119 -5.75 12.58 -1.88
CA ALA A 119 -4.76 13.33 -2.65
C ALA A 119 -3.50 12.52 -2.95
N VAL A 120 -2.99 11.74 -1.97
CA VAL A 120 -1.79 10.90 -2.16
C VAL A 120 -2.09 9.71 -3.05
N ALA A 121 -3.24 9.06 -2.87
CA ALA A 121 -3.64 7.94 -3.71
C ALA A 121 -3.78 8.37 -5.19
N MET A 122 -4.40 9.52 -5.42
CA MET A 122 -4.55 10.09 -6.76
C MET A 122 -3.22 10.59 -7.34
N GLU A 123 -2.36 11.20 -6.52
CA GLU A 123 -1.03 11.58 -6.96
C GLU A 123 -0.22 10.35 -7.41
N ALA A 124 -0.26 9.25 -6.66
CA ALA A 124 0.40 8.01 -7.06
C ALA A 124 -0.15 7.45 -8.38
N ALA A 125 -1.46 7.54 -8.60
CA ALA A 125 -2.09 7.13 -9.85
C ALA A 125 -1.68 8.03 -11.03
N MET A 126 -1.61 9.34 -10.83
CA MET A 126 -1.19 10.29 -11.88
C MET A 126 0.29 10.15 -12.25
N LEU A 127 1.12 9.69 -11.30
CA LEU A 127 2.55 9.50 -11.54
C LEU A 127 2.87 8.15 -12.19
N ALA A 128 2.20 7.06 -11.81
CA ALA A 128 2.56 5.74 -12.30
C ALA A 128 2.11 5.54 -13.76
N PRO A 129 3.03 5.23 -14.71
CA PRO A 129 2.71 5.20 -16.15
C PRO A 129 1.63 4.21 -16.59
N LYS A 130 1.37 3.17 -15.79
CA LYS A 130 0.39 2.11 -16.07
C LYS A 130 -0.62 1.95 -14.93
N ALA A 131 -0.98 3.06 -14.29
CA ALA A 131 -2.02 3.06 -13.27
C ALA A 131 -3.41 2.97 -13.89
N GLU A 132 -4.26 2.20 -13.22
CA GLU A 132 -5.70 2.33 -13.26
C GLU A 132 -6.19 2.86 -11.92
N VAL A 133 -7.29 3.61 -11.94
CA VAL A 133 -7.99 4.07 -10.73
C VAL A 133 -9.36 3.42 -10.70
N SER A 134 -9.79 2.95 -9.54
CA SER A 134 -11.17 2.48 -9.42
C SER A 134 -12.18 3.60 -9.43
N ILE A 135 -13.45 3.24 -9.52
CA ILE A 135 -14.52 4.15 -9.10
C ILE A 135 -14.24 4.69 -7.69
N TYR A 136 -14.61 5.95 -7.44
CA TYR A 136 -14.52 6.57 -6.12
C TYR A 136 -15.81 7.36 -5.83
N PRO A 137 -16.38 7.28 -4.61
CA PRO A 137 -16.09 6.27 -3.59
C PRO A 137 -16.45 4.85 -4.06
N TRP A 138 -15.64 3.85 -3.71
CA TRP A 138 -15.87 2.43 -4.05
C TRP A 138 -16.52 1.62 -2.93
N LYS A 139 -16.42 2.10 -1.68
CA LYS A 139 -17.06 1.50 -0.51
C LYS A 139 -18.50 1.96 -0.31
N GLU A 140 -18.81 3.17 -0.80
CA GLU A 140 -20.08 3.84 -0.55
C GLU A 140 -20.73 4.36 -1.84
N PRO A 141 -22.04 4.16 -2.03
CA PRO A 141 -22.87 3.25 -1.24
C PRO A 141 -22.44 1.78 -1.47
N LYS A 142 -22.84 0.85 -0.58
CA LYS A 142 -22.32 -0.55 -0.56
C LYS A 142 -22.49 -1.30 -1.88
N GLU A 143 -23.44 -0.89 -2.71
CA GLU A 143 -23.69 -1.43 -4.06
C GLU A 143 -22.51 -1.20 -5.02
N ARG A 144 -21.59 -0.29 -4.68
CA ARG A 144 -20.35 -0.06 -5.44
C ARG A 144 -19.25 -1.09 -5.14
N ILE A 145 -19.30 -1.77 -3.99
CA ILE A 145 -18.29 -2.78 -3.64
C ILE A 145 -18.24 -3.90 -4.69
N PRO A 146 -19.38 -4.50 -5.13
CA PRO A 146 -19.38 -5.46 -6.23
C PRO A 146 -18.80 -4.91 -7.55
N LEU A 147 -18.92 -3.62 -7.84
CA LEU A 147 -18.33 -2.99 -9.03
C LEU A 147 -16.81 -2.94 -8.92
N ALA A 148 -16.30 -2.48 -7.77
CA ALA A 148 -14.86 -2.43 -7.51
C ALA A 148 -14.22 -3.82 -7.51
N VAL A 149 -14.89 -4.82 -6.92
CA VAL A 149 -14.44 -6.22 -6.96
C VAL A 149 -14.40 -6.77 -8.39
N ARG A 150 -15.38 -6.42 -9.24
CA ARG A 150 -15.35 -6.78 -10.66
C ARG A 150 -14.16 -6.15 -11.38
N GLN A 151 -13.87 -4.87 -11.14
CA GLN A 151 -12.70 -4.21 -11.72
C GLN A 151 -11.39 -4.86 -11.27
N ILE A 152 -11.23 -5.14 -9.97
CA ILE A 152 -10.05 -5.86 -9.44
C ILE A 152 -9.87 -7.20 -10.17
N ARG A 153 -10.94 -7.97 -10.34
CA ARG A 153 -10.89 -9.25 -11.06
C ARG A 153 -10.49 -9.08 -12.52
N SER A 154 -11.03 -8.08 -13.21
CA SER A 154 -10.67 -7.77 -14.60
C SER A 154 -9.20 -7.39 -14.72
N PHE A 155 -8.70 -6.50 -13.86
CA PHE A 155 -7.30 -6.10 -13.80
C PHE A 155 -6.37 -7.30 -13.57
N LEU A 156 -6.63 -8.12 -12.55
CA LEU A 156 -5.82 -9.30 -12.25
C LEU A 156 -5.83 -10.33 -13.39
N ARG A 157 -6.95 -10.46 -14.12
CA ARG A 157 -7.01 -11.34 -15.30
C ARG A 157 -6.20 -10.80 -16.47
N ALA A 158 -6.23 -9.49 -16.70
CA ALA A 158 -5.50 -8.83 -17.79
C ALA A 158 -3.98 -8.90 -17.58
N HIS A 159 -3.51 -8.88 -16.33
CA HIS A 159 -2.09 -8.90 -15.98
C HIS A 159 -1.59 -10.25 -15.42
N ARG A 160 -2.37 -11.32 -15.61
CA ARG A 160 -1.91 -12.66 -15.23
C ARG A 160 -0.60 -12.98 -15.96
N PRO A 161 0.41 -13.57 -15.29
CA PRO A 161 1.54 -14.15 -16.01
C PRO A 161 1.03 -15.12 -17.08
N ALA A 162 1.60 -15.07 -18.30
CA ALA A 162 1.41 -16.17 -19.24
C ALA A 162 1.95 -17.43 -18.54
N SER A 163 1.09 -18.44 -18.39
CA SER A 163 1.29 -19.74 -17.74
C SER A 163 2.69 -19.99 -17.14
N ALA A 164 2.73 -20.18 -15.81
CA ALA A 164 3.81 -20.94 -15.16
C ALA A 164 3.78 -22.40 -15.61
#